data_AF-A0A3D0X4B9-F1
#
_entry.id   AF-A0A3D0X4B9-F1
#
_cell.length_a   1.000
_cell.length_b   1.000
_cell.length_c   1.000
_cell.angle_alpha   90.00
_cell.angle_beta   90.00
_cell.angle_gamma   90.00
#
_symmetry.space_group_name_H-M   'P 1'
#
loop_
_entity.id
_entity.type
_entity.pdbx_description
1 polymer ?
#
loop_
_entity_poly.entity_id
_entity_poly.type
_entity_poly.pdbx_seq_one_letter_code
_entity_poly.pdbx_strand_id
1 'polypeptide(L)'
;IVVDAHVDVQNLKEVWWRVYNNIDAKHDLEIVEGPLDVLDHSSPMAKWGAKLGIDATKTWPEEGHSREWPDEIEMTEDVKKMVDEKWCSLGL
;
A
#
# COMPACT_ATOMS: atom_id res chain seq x y z
N ILE A 1 -4.39 6.03 -3.21
CA ILE A 1 -3.78 4.72 -2.87
C ILE A 1 -4.91 3.86 -2.31
N VAL A 2 -5.11 2.69 -2.90
CA VAL A 2 -6.05 1.66 -2.45
C VAL A 2 -5.22 0.47 -1.96
N VAL A 3 -5.61 -0.12 -0.85
CA VAL A 3 -4.92 -1.27 -0.23
C VAL A 3 -5.96 -2.27 0.27
N ASP A 4 -5.54 -3.52 0.48
CA ASP A 4 -6.40 -4.56 1.06
C ASP A 4 -6.87 -4.21 2.47
N ALA A 5 -7.99 -4.81 2.89
CA ALA A 5 -8.70 -4.44 4.11
C ALA A 5 -7.93 -4.69 5.42
N HIS A 6 -6.95 -5.60 5.42
CA HIS A 6 -6.13 -5.92 6.59
C HIS A 6 -4.95 -4.97 6.79
N VAL A 7 -4.69 -4.06 5.84
CA VAL A 7 -3.57 -3.13 5.89
C VAL A 7 -3.87 -1.95 6.82
N ASP A 8 -2.98 -1.66 7.77
CA ASP A 8 -3.10 -0.46 8.60
C ASP A 8 -2.69 0.79 7.82
N VAL A 9 -3.69 1.57 7.38
CA VAL A 9 -3.49 2.81 6.63
C VAL A 9 -2.81 3.93 7.42
N GLN A 10 -2.75 3.83 8.76
CA GLN A 10 -2.02 4.78 9.60
C GLN A 10 -0.53 4.42 9.71
N ASN A 11 -0.16 3.18 9.37
CA ASN A 11 1.23 2.73 9.30
C ASN A 11 1.82 2.98 7.90
N LEU A 12 2.42 4.15 7.70
CA LEU A 12 3.00 4.51 6.41
C LEU A 12 4.04 3.51 5.89
N LYS A 13 4.80 2.84 6.78
CA LYS A 13 5.80 1.83 6.35
C LYS A 13 5.11 0.64 5.69
N GLU A 14 3.98 0.21 6.23
CA GLU A 14 3.19 -0.87 5.70
C GLU A 14 2.53 -0.48 4.37
N VAL A 15 1.90 0.70 4.31
CA VAL A 15 1.30 1.21 3.06
C VAL A 15 2.33 1.28 1.93
N TRP A 16 3.50 1.85 2.19
CA TRP A 16 4.57 1.91 1.18
C TRP A 16 5.11 0.54 0.81
N TRP A 17 5.18 -0.40 1.78
CA TRP A 17 5.53 -1.77 1.47
C TRP A 17 4.55 -2.42 0.48
N ARG A 18 3.24 -2.18 0.62
CA ARG A 18 2.24 -2.61 -0.38
C ARG A 18 2.49 -1.97 -1.74
N VAL A 19 2.64 -0.65 -1.77
CA VAL A 19 2.88 0.10 -3.02
C VAL A 19 4.11 -0.43 -3.76
N TYR A 20 5.20 -0.76 -3.07
CA TYR A 20 6.41 -1.23 -3.74
C TYR A 20 6.37 -2.69 -4.22
N ASN A 21 5.46 -3.52 -3.68
CA ASN A 21 5.43 -4.95 -3.99
C ASN A 21 4.23 -5.37 -4.84
N ASN A 22 3.13 -4.60 -4.80
CA ASN A 22 1.87 -4.98 -5.43
C ASN A 22 1.59 -4.31 -6.77
N ILE A 23 2.42 -3.36 -7.20
CA ILE A 23 2.12 -2.48 -8.34
C ILE A 23 2.94 -2.85 -9.57
N ASP A 24 2.28 -3.03 -10.71
CA ASP A 24 2.79 -2.77 -12.04
C ASP A 24 2.39 -1.36 -12.49
N ALA A 25 3.39 -0.49 -12.73
CA ALA A 25 3.14 0.93 -12.98
C ALA A 25 2.30 1.21 -14.24
N LYS A 26 2.22 0.28 -15.20
CA LYS A 26 1.44 0.45 -16.42
C LYS A 26 -0.02 0.10 -16.21
N HIS A 27 -0.31 -0.85 -15.33
CA HIS A 27 -1.66 -1.37 -15.10
C HIS A 27 -2.36 -0.68 -13.92
N ASP A 28 -1.63 -0.45 -12.82
CA ASP A 28 -2.23 -0.13 -11.52
C ASP A 28 -2.19 1.37 -11.16
N LEU A 29 -1.77 2.21 -12.11
CA LEU A 29 -1.76 3.67 -11.97
C LEU A 29 -2.83 4.28 -12.87
N GLU A 30 -3.76 5.02 -12.26
CA GLU A 30 -4.77 5.78 -12.98
C GLU A 30 -4.52 7.27 -12.81
N ILE A 31 -4.26 7.97 -13.91
CA ILE A 31 -4.08 9.42 -13.92
C ILE A 31 -5.29 10.06 -14.57
N VAL A 32 -5.98 10.93 -13.82
CA VAL A 32 -7.17 11.64 -14.31
C VAL A 32 -6.97 13.14 -14.16
N GLU A 33 -7.27 13.89 -15.20
CA GLU A 33 -7.27 15.35 -15.16
C GLU A 33 -8.60 15.89 -14.62
N GLY A 34 -8.54 16.99 -13.88
CA GLY A 34 -9.73 17.64 -13.36
C GLY A 34 -9.47 18.77 -12.38
N PRO A 35 -10.51 19.18 -11.63
CA PRO A 35 -10.42 20.33 -10.73
C PRO A 35 -9.50 20.06 -9.53
N LEU A 36 -8.65 21.00 -9.18
CA LEU A 36 -7.77 20.97 -8.00
C LEU A 36 -8.05 22.14 -7.06
N ASP A 37 -7.46 22.08 -5.87
CA ASP A 37 -7.56 23.16 -4.90
C ASP A 37 -6.92 24.46 -5.45
N VAL A 38 -7.49 25.61 -5.08
CA VAL A 38 -7.01 26.91 -5.56
C VAL A 38 -5.65 27.30 -4.98
N LEU A 39 -5.27 26.72 -3.83
CA LEU A 39 -4.00 26.95 -3.14
C LEU A 39 -2.93 25.91 -3.53
N ASP A 40 -3.22 25.00 -4.47
CA ASP A 40 -2.26 24.03 -4.96
C ASP A 40 -1.27 24.68 -5.94
N HIS A 41 -0.12 25.10 -5.43
CA HIS A 41 0.96 25.71 -6.20
C HIS A 41 1.72 24.71 -7.06
N SER A 42 1.51 23.40 -6.86
CA SER A 42 2.09 22.36 -7.70
C SER A 42 1.25 22.09 -8.96
N SER A 43 0.02 22.63 -9.01
CA SER A 43 -0.84 22.52 -10.19
C SER A 43 -0.24 23.26 -11.40
N PRO A 44 -0.34 22.69 -12.61
CA PRO A 44 0.15 23.34 -13.82
C PRO A 44 -0.72 24.54 -14.24
N MET A 45 -1.99 24.56 -13.81
CA MET A 45 -2.97 25.61 -14.09
C MET A 45 -3.81 25.89 -12.84
N ALA A 46 -4.24 27.13 -12.67
CA ALA A 46 -5.10 27.49 -11.53
C ALA A 46 -6.36 26.63 -11.47
N LYS A 47 -6.57 25.93 -10.35
CA LYS A 47 -7.71 25.04 -10.07
C LYS A 47 -7.85 23.85 -11.02
N TRP A 48 -6.82 23.51 -11.80
CA TRP A 48 -6.86 22.39 -12.75
C TRP A 48 -5.52 21.65 -12.83
N GLY A 49 -5.58 20.33 -12.83
CA GLY A 49 -4.39 19.49 -12.96
C GLY A 49 -4.75 18.02 -12.93
N ALA A 50 -3.83 17.19 -12.47
CA ALA A 50 -3.99 15.74 -12.44
C ALA A 50 -4.17 15.20 -11.01
N LYS A 51 -4.89 14.09 -10.89
CA LYS A 51 -4.94 13.23 -9.70
C LYS A 51 -4.37 11.87 -10.06
N LEU A 52 -3.71 11.24 -9.09
CA LEU A 52 -3.16 9.90 -9.23
C LEU A 52 -3.91 8.93 -8.32
N GLY A 53 -4.58 7.97 -8.94
CA GLY A 53 -5.01 6.71 -8.34
C GLY A 53 -3.85 5.72 -8.36
N ILE A 54 -3.68 5.00 -7.26
CA ILE A 54 -2.70 3.93 -7.14
C ILE A 54 -3.46 2.75 -6.55
N ASP A 55 -3.58 1.66 -7.29
CA ASP A 55 -4.07 0.38 -6.77
C ASP A 55 -2.88 -0.42 -6.25
N ALA A 56 -2.82 -0.68 -4.95
CA ALA A 56 -1.77 -1.46 -4.31
C ALA A 56 -2.35 -2.72 -3.63
N THR A 57 -3.51 -3.19 -4.10
CA THR A 57 -4.12 -4.44 -3.63
C THR A 57 -3.41 -5.67 -4.18
N LYS A 58 -3.60 -6.83 -3.57
CA LYS A 58 -3.15 -8.12 -4.12
C LYS A 58 -3.81 -8.35 -5.49
N THR A 59 -3.02 -8.40 -6.56
CA THR A 59 -3.55 -8.62 -7.92
C THR A 59 -4.21 -9.99 -8.07
N TRP A 60 -5.39 -10.03 -8.66
CA TRP A 60 -6.15 -11.25 -8.91
C TRP A 60 -5.82 -11.86 -10.28
N PRO A 61 -6.04 -13.18 -10.46
CA PRO A 61 -5.89 -13.82 -11.76
C PRO A 61 -6.73 -13.17 -12.88
N GLU A 62 -7.92 -12.68 -12.54
CA GLU A 62 -8.86 -12.02 -13.44
C GLU A 62 -8.36 -10.66 -13.97
N GLU A 63 -7.40 -10.04 -13.27
CA GLU A 63 -6.76 -8.78 -13.68
C GLU A 63 -5.61 -9.02 -14.67
N GLY A 64 -5.41 -10.26 -15.12
CA GLY A 64 -4.40 -10.63 -16.11
C GLY A 64 -3.07 -11.06 -15.49
N HIS A 65 -2.99 -11.19 -14.16
CA HIS A 65 -1.80 -11.69 -13.47
C HIS A 65 -1.89 -13.20 -13.23
N SER A 66 -1.38 -13.99 -14.17
CA SER A 66 -1.48 -15.46 -14.16
C SER A 66 -0.55 -16.16 -13.16
N ARG A 67 0.38 -15.44 -12.53
CA ARG A 67 1.27 -15.98 -11.49
C ARG A 67 0.54 -15.94 -10.15
N GLU A 68 0.66 -17.04 -9.40
CA GLU A 68 0.18 -17.09 -8.02
C GLU A 68 0.83 -16.00 -7.18
N TRP A 69 0.00 -15.24 -6.49
CA TRP A 69 0.45 -14.15 -5.66
C TRP A 69 0.81 -14.68 -4.27
N PRO A 70 2.04 -14.46 -3.80
CA PRO A 70 2.51 -15.06 -2.55
C PRO A 70 1.71 -14.50 -1.37
N ASP A 71 1.55 -15.35 -0.35
CA ASP A 71 1.05 -14.89 0.94
C ASP A 71 2.15 -14.16 1.72
N GLU A 72 1.72 -13.41 2.72
CA GLU A 72 2.61 -12.64 3.57
C GLU A 72 3.40 -13.54 4.50
N ILE A 73 4.61 -13.10 4.83
CA ILE A 73 5.43 -13.82 5.79
C ILE A 73 4.91 -13.50 7.19
N GLU A 74 4.31 -14.49 7.84
CA GLU A 74 3.86 -14.40 9.22
C GLU A 74 4.74 -15.26 10.15
N MET A 75 5.00 -14.75 11.35
CA MET A 75 5.60 -15.57 12.41
C MET A 75 4.55 -16.54 12.97
N THR A 76 4.98 -17.73 13.35
CA THR A 76 4.10 -18.68 14.05
C THR A 76 3.70 -18.16 15.43
N GLU A 77 2.49 -18.50 15.86
CA GLU A 77 1.93 -18.05 17.14
C GLU A 77 2.79 -18.47 18.34
N ASP A 78 3.37 -19.67 18.31
CA ASP A 78 4.28 -20.15 19.35
C ASP A 78 5.53 -19.28 19.49
N VAL A 79 6.08 -18.79 18.37
CA VAL A 79 7.26 -17.92 18.36
C VAL A 79 6.89 -16.52 18.85
N LYS A 80 5.77 -15.96 18.39
CA LYS A 80 5.28 -14.66 18.87
C LYS A 80 5.12 -14.67 20.40
N LYS A 81 4.41 -15.67 20.92
CA LYS A 81 4.19 -15.83 22.36
C LYS A 81 5.50 -15.97 23.15
N MET A 82 6.43 -16.79 22.67
CA MET A 82 7.73 -16.95 23.32
C MET A 82 8.51 -15.62 23.38
N VAL A 83 8.45 -14.80 22.33
CA VAL A 83 9.12 -13.49 22.29
C VAL A 83 8.42 -12.49 23.23
N ASP A 84 7.09 -12.46 23.22
CA ASP A 84 6.29 -11.57 24.08
C ASP A 84 6.57 -11.82 25.57
N GLU A 85 6.62 -13.10 25.99
CA GLU A 85 6.95 -13.48 27.37
C GLU A 85 8.36 -13.03 27.78
N LYS A 86 9.31 -13.04 26.84
CA LYS A 86 10.69 -12.61 27.07
C LYS A 86 10.87 -11.10 27.00
N TRP A 87 9.99 -10.38 26.28
CA TRP A 87 10.18 -8.97 25.92
C TRP A 87 10.50 -8.09 27.13
N CYS A 88 9.70 -8.21 28.21
CA CYS A 88 9.90 -7.43 29.44
C CYS A 88 11.25 -7.71 30.14
N SER A 89 11.84 -8.89 29.93
CA SER A 89 13.12 -9.27 30.56
C SER A 89 14.35 -8.78 29.80
N LEU A 90 14.19 -8.35 28.55
CA LEU A 90 15.30 -7.99 27.67
C LEU A 90 15.80 -6.55 27.85
N GLY A 91 15.03 -5.70 28.53
CA GLY A 91 15.41 -4.30 28.78
C GLY A 91 15.50 -3.44 27.52
N LEU A 92 14.76 -3.83 26.47
CA LEU A 92 14.66 -3.15 25.16
C LEU A 92 13.29 -2.48 25.00
#